data_AF-X0QTN2-F1
#
_entry.id   AF-X0QTN2-F1
#
_cell.length_a   1.000
_cell.length_b   1.000
_cell.length_c   1.000
_cell.angle_alpha   90.00
_cell.angle_beta   90.00
_cell.angle_gamma   90.00
#
_symmetry.space_group_name_H-M   'P 1'
#
loop_
_entity.id
_entity.type
_entity.pdbx_description
1 polymer ?
#
loop_
_entity_poly.entity_id
_entity_poly.type
_entity_poly.pdbx_seq_one_letter_code
_entity_poly.pdbx_strand_id
1 'polypeptide(L)'
;MIPCQELRSGKRLQPFYAGADLLRVNAFKNIINQEYGLTDPNDPERKRLINPYVNNAPRPTPYDRPSKSKEKEQEKEDDEIIANPESTFALKEAIDRRMRYSLAEGSLNNRSSVLYSLEDMGLTIKRATKSSISVAHPNMKRNVRLKGTIYEEGFQALAERAHLIEGRQRDYERVSESRGNRDLRTWTKGMEIKRAYHQGLYGDIKAPEPFNLGILLNNKIKTEIEDSTLRCSTSLRP
;
A
#
# COMPACT_ATOMS: atom_id res chain seq x y z
N MET A 1 -24.61 -4.62 -21.40
CA MET A 1 -24.63 -3.13 -21.31
C MET A 1 -25.36 -2.76 -20.02
N ILE A 2 -24.78 -1.93 -19.16
CA ILE A 2 -25.47 -1.48 -17.93
C ILE A 2 -26.23 -0.19 -18.30
N PRO A 3 -27.54 -0.10 -18.06
CA PRO A 3 -28.29 1.12 -18.35
C PRO A 3 -27.81 2.27 -17.45
N CYS A 4 -27.36 3.37 -18.05
CA CYS A 4 -26.90 4.59 -17.35
C CYS A 4 -28.06 5.54 -17.06
N GLN A 5 -29.17 5.02 -16.53
CA GLN A 5 -30.40 5.78 -16.32
C GLN A 5 -30.92 5.55 -14.90
N GLU A 6 -31.28 6.64 -14.23
CA GLU A 6 -32.00 6.62 -12.97
C GLU A 6 -33.49 6.38 -13.29
N LEU A 7 -34.11 5.40 -12.62
CA LEU A 7 -35.39 4.84 -13.04
C LEU A 7 -36.60 5.73 -12.73
N ARG A 8 -36.50 6.62 -11.73
CA ARG A 8 -37.65 7.45 -11.30
C ARG A 8 -37.79 8.72 -12.12
N SER A 9 -36.67 9.35 -12.42
CA SER A 9 -36.59 10.62 -13.15
C SER A 9 -36.28 10.44 -14.63
N GLY A 10 -35.83 9.24 -15.03
CA GLY A 10 -35.33 8.99 -16.38
C GLY A 10 -34.03 9.73 -16.69
N LYS A 11 -33.45 10.45 -15.71
CA LYS A 11 -32.21 11.21 -15.87
C LYS A 11 -31.02 10.26 -15.99
N ARG A 12 -29.94 10.72 -16.64
CA ARG A 12 -28.69 9.94 -16.74
C ARG A 12 -28.13 9.70 -15.35
N LEU A 13 -27.83 8.44 -15.01
CA LEU A 13 -27.10 8.05 -13.79
C LEU A 13 -25.67 7.72 -14.17
N GLN A 14 -24.71 8.42 -13.55
CA GLN A 14 -23.31 8.08 -13.71
C GLN A 14 -22.99 6.83 -12.89
N PRO A 15 -22.62 5.69 -13.52
CA PRO A 15 -22.20 4.51 -12.80
C PRO A 15 -20.85 4.73 -12.10
N PHE A 16 -20.42 3.74 -11.32
CA PHE A 16 -19.10 3.73 -10.69
C PHE A 16 -17.99 4.04 -11.68
N TYR A 17 -17.18 5.05 -11.38
CA TYR A 17 -15.97 5.39 -12.13
C TYR A 17 -14.76 5.24 -11.23
N ALA A 18 -13.94 4.23 -11.50
CA ALA A 18 -12.83 3.83 -10.65
C ALA A 18 -11.92 5.01 -10.26
N GLY A 19 -11.55 5.88 -11.21
CA GLY A 19 -10.65 7.00 -10.94
C GLY A 19 -11.16 8.01 -9.91
N ALA A 20 -12.48 8.27 -9.87
CA ALA A 20 -13.06 9.24 -8.93
C ALA A 20 -13.60 8.57 -7.65
N ASP A 21 -14.19 7.37 -7.77
CA ASP A 21 -14.92 6.73 -6.68
C ASP A 21 -14.03 5.84 -5.80
N LEU A 22 -12.92 5.27 -6.32
CA LEU A 22 -12.06 4.35 -5.55
C LEU A 22 -11.52 4.98 -4.27
N LEU A 23 -11.15 6.25 -4.28
CA LEU A 23 -10.60 6.92 -3.10
C LEU A 23 -11.61 6.93 -1.95
N ARG A 24 -12.85 7.37 -2.23
CA ARG A 24 -13.93 7.39 -1.25
C ARG A 24 -14.33 5.99 -0.79
N VAL A 25 -14.43 5.04 -1.72
CA VAL A 25 -14.82 3.64 -1.44
C VAL A 25 -13.76 2.93 -0.61
N ASN A 26 -12.48 3.12 -0.90
CA ASN A 26 -11.40 2.52 -0.13
C ASN A 26 -11.30 3.14 1.26
N ALA A 27 -11.43 4.47 1.37
CA ALA A 27 -11.51 5.14 2.67
C ALA A 27 -12.67 4.58 3.53
N PHE A 28 -13.86 4.39 2.93
CA PHE A 28 -14.99 3.75 3.61
C PHE A 28 -14.65 2.33 4.09
N LYS A 29 -14.04 1.50 3.23
CA LYS A 29 -13.63 0.14 3.60
C LYS A 29 -12.66 0.15 4.78
N ASN A 30 -11.68 1.04 4.78
CA ASN A 30 -10.71 1.15 5.86
C ASN A 30 -11.38 1.57 7.18
N ILE A 31 -12.31 2.53 7.14
CA ILE A 31 -13.10 2.95 8.32
C ILE A 31 -13.89 1.77 8.87
N ILE A 32 -14.63 1.04 8.02
CA ILE A 32 -15.39 -0.15 8.44
C ILE A 32 -14.47 -1.24 8.99
N ASN A 33 -13.32 -1.47 8.36
CA ASN A 33 -12.36 -2.45 8.87
C ASN A 33 -11.88 -2.06 10.28
N GLN A 34 -11.62 -0.77 10.53
CA GLN A 34 -11.24 -0.28 11.85
C GLN A 34 -12.38 -0.37 12.86
N GLU A 35 -13.58 0.09 12.52
CA GLU A 35 -14.75 0.11 13.42
C GLU A 35 -15.17 -1.29 13.88
N TYR A 36 -15.13 -2.27 12.97
CA TYR A 36 -15.58 -3.64 13.24
C TYR A 36 -14.42 -4.60 13.55
N GLY A 37 -13.18 -4.10 13.65
CA GLY A 37 -12.00 -4.94 13.87
C GLY A 37 -11.79 -6.00 12.78
N LEU A 38 -12.23 -5.70 11.54
CA LEU A 38 -12.04 -6.61 10.41
C LEU A 38 -10.57 -6.59 9.97
N THR A 39 -10.17 -7.69 9.36
CA THR A 39 -8.85 -7.81 8.75
C THR A 39 -8.61 -6.72 7.71
N ASP A 40 -7.50 -5.98 7.83
CA ASP A 40 -7.02 -5.10 6.77
C ASP A 40 -6.29 -5.93 5.69
N PRO A 41 -6.73 -5.91 4.43
CA PRO A 41 -6.01 -6.54 3.32
C PRO A 41 -4.58 -5.99 3.08
N ASN A 42 -4.26 -4.83 3.62
CA ASN A 42 -3.01 -4.10 3.40
C ASN A 42 -2.01 -4.23 4.56
N ASP A 43 -2.37 -4.97 5.60
CA ASP A 43 -1.53 -5.26 6.76
C ASP A 43 -0.17 -5.85 6.33
N PRO A 44 0.98 -5.22 6.70
CA PRO A 44 2.31 -5.70 6.37
C PRO A 44 2.56 -7.16 6.75
N GLU A 45 2.02 -7.63 7.87
CA GLU A 45 2.17 -9.03 8.29
C GLU A 45 1.49 -10.02 7.35
N ARG A 46 0.43 -9.57 6.66
CA ARG A 46 -0.34 -10.39 5.71
C ARG A 46 0.17 -10.30 4.28
N LYS A 47 1.13 -9.40 4.01
CA LYS A 47 1.78 -9.32 2.70
C LYS A 47 2.62 -10.58 2.50
N ARG A 48 2.33 -11.32 1.43
CA ARG A 48 3.08 -12.52 1.06
C ARG A 48 4.56 -12.19 0.92
N LEU A 49 5.41 -12.95 1.61
CA LEU A 49 6.87 -12.81 1.58
C LEU A 49 7.44 -13.01 0.17
N ILE A 50 6.91 -13.97 -0.58
CA ILE A 50 7.34 -14.30 -1.94
C ILE A 50 6.08 -14.37 -2.79
N ASN A 51 6.09 -13.71 -3.95
CA ASN A 51 5.04 -13.89 -4.95
C ASN A 51 5.50 -14.95 -5.96
N PRO A 52 4.92 -16.16 -5.97
CA PRO A 52 5.30 -17.21 -6.91
C PRO A 52 4.88 -16.92 -8.36
N TYR A 53 4.08 -15.87 -8.60
CA TYR A 53 3.62 -15.48 -9.92
C TYR A 53 4.37 -14.25 -10.41
N VAL A 54 5.39 -14.48 -11.24
CA VAL A 54 5.97 -13.47 -12.12
C VAL A 54 4.96 -13.13 -13.22
N ASN A 55 4.82 -11.84 -13.50
CA ASN A 55 3.91 -11.17 -14.46
C ASN A 55 2.46 -10.98 -13.95
N ASN A 56 2.17 -9.76 -13.44
CA ASN A 56 0.88 -9.24 -12.92
C ASN A 56 0.63 -9.28 -11.39
N ALA A 57 1.65 -8.98 -10.57
CA ALA A 57 1.45 -8.74 -9.14
C ALA A 57 0.48 -7.55 -8.88
N PRO A 58 -0.29 -7.55 -7.77
CA PRO A 58 -1.23 -6.48 -7.46
C PRO A 58 -0.50 -5.14 -7.38
N ARG A 59 -1.09 -4.11 -7.99
CA ARG A 59 -0.57 -2.74 -7.89
C ARG A 59 -0.53 -2.36 -6.42
N PRO A 60 0.56 -1.75 -5.92
CA PRO A 60 0.60 -1.27 -4.55
C PRO A 60 -0.58 -0.33 -4.33
N THR A 61 -1.09 -0.34 -3.11
CA THR A 61 -2.13 0.60 -2.70
C THR A 61 -1.68 2.03 -3.04
N PRO A 62 -2.60 2.95 -3.37
CA PRO A 62 -2.25 4.34 -3.67
C PRO A 62 -1.46 5.07 -2.57
N TYR A 63 -1.27 4.45 -1.40
CA TYR A 63 -0.68 5.03 -0.20
C TYR A 63 0.71 4.49 0.15
N ASP A 64 1.14 3.36 -0.44
CA ASP A 64 2.37 2.66 -0.01
C ASP A 64 3.57 2.82 -0.96
N ARG A 65 3.51 3.66 -2.00
CA ARG A 65 4.64 3.79 -2.93
C ARG A 65 5.12 5.24 -3.09
N PRO A 66 6.44 5.51 -3.01
CA PRO A 66 7.00 6.53 -3.89
C PRO A 66 6.56 6.21 -5.31
N SER A 67 6.30 7.23 -6.14
CA SER A 67 6.03 7.01 -7.56
C SER A 67 7.07 6.03 -8.14
N LYS A 68 6.66 5.07 -8.98
CA LYS A 68 7.58 4.18 -9.69
C LYS A 68 8.69 4.97 -10.42
N SER A 69 8.46 6.24 -10.72
CA SER A 69 9.47 7.16 -11.23
C SER A 69 10.57 7.47 -10.20
N LYS A 70 10.22 7.76 -8.94
CA LYS A 70 11.18 8.13 -7.89
C LYS A 70 12.09 6.98 -7.48
N GLU A 71 11.55 5.76 -7.36
CA GLU A 71 12.36 4.57 -7.09
C GLU A 71 13.36 4.33 -8.23
N LYS A 72 12.88 4.42 -9.48
CA LYS A 72 13.73 4.29 -10.66
C LYS A 72 14.76 5.41 -10.83
N GLU A 73 14.42 6.64 -10.43
CA GLU A 73 15.36 7.77 -10.41
C GLU A 73 16.48 7.51 -9.40
N GLN A 74 16.14 7.04 -8.19
CA GLN A 74 17.13 6.69 -7.17
C GLN A 74 18.01 5.51 -7.59
N GLU A 75 17.43 4.47 -8.20
CA GLU A 75 18.20 3.33 -8.71
C GLU A 75 19.23 3.77 -9.76
N LYS A 76 18.83 4.66 -10.68
CA LYS A 76 19.75 5.20 -11.69
C LYS A 76 20.85 6.03 -11.06
N GLU A 77 20.52 6.87 -10.09
CA GLU A 77 21.50 7.67 -9.35
C GLU A 77 22.51 6.77 -8.63
N ASP A 78 22.03 5.72 -7.96
CA ASP A 78 22.91 4.76 -7.27
C ASP A 78 23.80 3.99 -8.27
N ASP A 79 23.26 3.55 -9.41
CA ASP A 79 24.02 2.87 -10.47
C ASP A 79 25.08 3.81 -11.08
N GLU A 80 24.77 5.09 -11.27
CA GLU A 80 25.71 6.12 -11.73
C GLU A 80 26.83 6.36 -10.71
N ILE A 81 26.50 6.44 -9.42
CA ILE A 81 27.49 6.58 -8.33
C ILE A 81 28.38 5.33 -8.25
N ILE A 82 27.82 4.14 -8.44
CA ILE A 82 28.60 2.89 -8.41
C ILE A 82 29.58 2.82 -9.59
N ALA A 83 29.16 3.26 -10.78
CA ALA A 83 30.01 3.30 -11.97
C ALA A 83 31.14 4.35 -11.85
N ASN A 84 30.84 5.51 -11.25
CA ASN A 84 31.78 6.62 -11.09
C ASN A 84 31.80 7.15 -9.65
N PRO A 85 32.38 6.40 -8.70
CA PRO A 85 32.34 6.77 -7.30
C PRO A 85 33.31 7.90 -6.97
N GLU A 86 32.78 8.98 -6.40
CA GLU A 86 33.59 10.11 -5.91
C GLU A 86 34.51 9.72 -4.75
N SER A 87 34.04 8.81 -3.89
CA SER A 87 34.78 8.33 -2.72
C SER A 87 34.45 6.88 -2.35
N THR A 88 35.32 6.24 -1.58
CA THR A 88 35.04 4.90 -1.04
C THR A 88 33.80 4.86 -0.15
N PHE A 89 33.48 5.98 0.49
CA PHE A 89 32.28 6.12 1.31
C PHE A 89 31.02 6.18 0.43
N ALA A 90 31.03 7.03 -0.61
CA ALA A 90 29.92 7.13 -1.56
C ALA A 90 29.65 5.79 -2.25
N LEU A 91 30.71 5.09 -2.70
CA LEU A 91 30.56 3.75 -3.27
C LEU A 91 29.92 2.78 -2.27
N LYS A 92 30.42 2.76 -1.02
CA LYS A 92 29.88 1.89 0.02
C LYS A 92 28.39 2.13 0.25
N GLU A 93 28.01 3.40 0.36
CA GLU A 93 26.63 3.78 0.63
C GLU A 93 25.70 3.46 -0.53
N ALA A 94 26.13 3.72 -1.77
CA ALA A 94 25.37 3.38 -2.98
C ALA A 94 25.18 1.86 -3.12
N ILE A 95 26.23 1.06 -2.88
CA ILE A 95 26.12 -0.40 -2.84
C ILE A 95 25.13 -0.81 -1.75
N ASP A 96 25.26 -0.29 -0.52
CA ASP A 96 24.37 -0.65 0.58
C ASP A 96 22.89 -0.33 0.26
N ARG A 97 22.61 0.80 -0.41
CA ARG A 97 21.26 1.15 -0.89
C ARG A 97 20.76 0.19 -1.97
N ARG A 98 21.58 -0.08 -3.00
CA ARG A 98 21.24 -0.98 -4.11
C ARG A 98 20.97 -2.42 -3.65
N MET A 99 21.76 -2.90 -2.69
CA MET A 99 21.60 -4.22 -2.10
C MET A 99 20.32 -4.32 -1.26
N ARG A 100 19.98 -3.27 -0.48
CA ARG A 100 18.69 -3.23 0.24
C ARG A 100 17.50 -3.24 -0.72
N TYR A 101 17.60 -2.52 -1.83
CA TYR A 101 16.56 -2.51 -2.86
C TYR A 101 16.37 -3.90 -3.50
N SER A 102 17.46 -4.55 -3.89
CA SER A 102 17.46 -5.90 -4.47
C SER A 102 16.88 -6.94 -3.49
N LEU A 103 17.15 -6.79 -2.18
CA LEU A 103 16.54 -7.60 -1.14
C LEU A 103 15.02 -7.36 -1.01
N ALA A 104 14.57 -6.11 -1.14
CA ALA A 104 13.16 -5.77 -1.12
C ALA A 104 12.41 -6.32 -2.34
N GLU A 105 13.05 -6.29 -3.51
CA GLU A 105 12.52 -6.87 -4.75
C GLU A 105 12.51 -8.42 -4.70
N GLY A 106 13.41 -9.02 -3.91
CA GLY A 106 13.52 -10.47 -3.75
C GLY A 106 14.49 -11.14 -4.72
N SER A 107 15.34 -10.36 -5.38
CA SER A 107 16.45 -10.85 -6.21
C SER A 107 17.64 -11.31 -5.37
N LEU A 108 17.79 -10.80 -4.14
CA LEU A 108 18.77 -11.28 -3.16
C LEU A 108 18.16 -12.28 -2.18
N ASN A 109 18.66 -13.51 -2.20
CA ASN A 109 18.16 -14.61 -1.38
C ASN A 109 19.23 -15.21 -0.44
N ASN A 110 20.47 -15.28 -0.91
CA ASN A 110 21.58 -15.92 -0.20
C ASN A 110 22.93 -15.28 -0.55
N ARG A 111 24.00 -15.80 0.06
CA ARG A 111 25.36 -15.30 -0.16
C ARG A 111 25.77 -15.28 -1.63
N SER A 112 25.40 -16.30 -2.40
CA SER A 112 25.75 -16.39 -3.82
C SER A 112 25.07 -15.31 -4.65
N SER A 113 23.79 -15.03 -4.39
CA SER A 113 23.09 -13.90 -5.04
C SER A 113 23.75 -12.55 -4.71
N VAL A 114 24.26 -12.39 -3.48
CA VAL A 114 24.98 -11.18 -3.08
C VAL A 114 26.29 -11.01 -3.84
N LEU A 115 27.06 -12.08 -4.01
CA LEU A 115 28.31 -12.04 -4.78
C LEU A 115 28.02 -11.75 -6.26
N TYR A 116 27.02 -12.42 -6.84
CA TYR A 116 26.59 -12.21 -8.22
C TYR A 116 26.18 -10.76 -8.47
N SER A 117 25.36 -10.17 -7.61
CA SER A 117 24.95 -8.76 -7.74
C SER A 117 26.13 -7.79 -7.66
N LEU A 118 27.13 -8.06 -6.83
CA LEU A 118 28.34 -7.21 -6.76
C LEU A 118 29.18 -7.31 -8.04
N GLU A 119 29.30 -8.51 -8.61
CA GLU A 119 30.00 -8.72 -9.89
C GLU A 119 29.26 -8.08 -11.07
N ASP A 120 27.93 -8.17 -11.08
CA ASP A 120 27.07 -7.55 -12.09
C ASP A 120 27.19 -6.01 -12.09
N MET A 121 27.40 -5.41 -10.91
CA MET A 121 27.73 -3.99 -10.73
C MET A 121 29.16 -3.62 -11.20
N GLY A 122 29.93 -4.56 -11.75
CA GLY A 122 31.29 -4.34 -12.23
C GLY A 122 32.35 -4.30 -11.13
N LEU A 123 32.02 -4.77 -9.92
CA LEU A 123 32.95 -4.78 -8.79
C LEU A 123 33.70 -6.11 -8.72
N THR A 124 35.02 -6.04 -8.49
CA THR A 124 35.83 -7.25 -8.30
C THR A 124 35.88 -7.64 -6.82
N ILE A 125 35.45 -8.85 -6.48
CA ILE A 125 35.56 -9.37 -5.11
C ILE A 125 37.01 -9.77 -4.83
N LYS A 126 37.64 -9.14 -3.83
CA LYS A 126 39.02 -9.47 -3.41
C LYS A 126 39.08 -10.45 -2.26
N ARG A 127 38.11 -10.38 -1.34
CA ARG A 127 38.04 -11.28 -0.18
C ARG A 127 36.61 -11.41 0.29
N ALA A 128 36.17 -12.64 0.53
CA ALA A 128 34.95 -12.92 1.27
C ALA A 128 35.33 -13.59 2.60
N THR A 129 34.80 -13.07 3.70
CA THR A 129 34.92 -13.62 5.05
C THR A 129 33.54 -13.97 5.59
N LYS A 130 33.49 -14.65 6.73
CA LYS A 130 32.24 -14.97 7.42
C LYS A 130 31.33 -13.76 7.67
N SER A 131 31.88 -12.58 7.96
CA SER A 131 31.11 -11.38 8.35
C SER A 131 31.25 -10.18 7.42
N SER A 132 31.97 -10.31 6.30
CA SER A 132 32.24 -9.18 5.41
C SER A 132 32.72 -9.59 4.02
N ILE A 133 32.56 -8.68 3.06
CA ILE A 133 33.12 -8.76 1.70
C ILE A 133 34.02 -7.56 1.49
N SER A 134 35.19 -7.75 0.90
CA SER A 134 36.02 -6.68 0.38
C SER A 134 35.91 -6.65 -1.14
N VAL A 135 35.44 -5.53 -1.68
CA VAL A 135 35.29 -5.28 -3.12
C VAL A 135 36.29 -4.23 -3.59
N ALA A 136 36.74 -4.36 -4.84
CA ALA A 136 37.57 -3.38 -5.53
C ALA A 136 36.80 -2.82 -6.73
N HIS A 137 36.90 -1.52 -6.93
CA HIS A 137 36.33 -0.81 -8.08
C HIS A 137 37.44 -0.50 -9.08
N PRO A 138 37.22 -0.65 -10.41
CA PRO A 138 38.27 -0.45 -11.42
C PRO A 138 38.94 0.93 -11.35
N ASN A 139 38.15 1.98 -11.09
CA ASN A 139 38.64 3.36 -11.04
C ASN A 139 39.17 3.80 -9.66
N MET A 140 39.22 2.91 -8.66
CA MET A 140 39.70 3.27 -7.32
C MET A 140 40.86 2.39 -6.84
N LYS A 141 41.85 3.05 -6.22
CA LYS A 141 43.02 2.38 -5.64
C LYS A 141 42.72 1.66 -4.32
N ARG A 142 41.74 2.14 -3.55
CA ARG A 142 41.38 1.58 -2.25
C ARG A 142 40.19 0.65 -2.36
N ASN A 143 40.29 -0.52 -1.72
CA ASN A 143 39.19 -1.48 -1.62
C ASN A 143 38.18 -1.03 -0.57
N VAL A 144 36.92 -1.38 -0.79
CA VAL A 144 35.81 -1.10 0.15
C VAL A 144 35.42 -2.37 0.86
N ARG A 145 35.30 -2.30 2.19
CA ARG A 145 34.81 -3.41 3.01
C ARG A 145 33.32 -3.23 3.33
N LEU A 146 32.52 -4.15 2.80
CA LEU A 146 31.09 -4.26 3.04
C LEU A 146 30.85 -5.14 4.27
N LYS A 147 30.05 -4.64 5.20
CA LYS A 147 29.73 -5.24 6.50
C LYS A 147 28.25 -5.08 6.79
N GLY A 148 27.68 -6.03 7.53
CA GLY A 148 26.26 -6.07 7.85
C GLY A 148 25.66 -7.41 7.45
N THR A 149 24.43 -7.69 7.92
CA THR A 149 23.78 -9.00 7.80
C THR A 149 23.70 -9.51 6.36
N ILE A 150 23.44 -8.62 5.40
CA ILE A 150 23.40 -8.92 3.95
C ILE A 150 24.72 -9.52 3.44
N TYR A 151 25.85 -9.15 4.03
CA TYR A 151 27.18 -9.54 3.55
C TYR A 151 27.82 -10.69 4.34
N GLU A 152 27.11 -11.22 5.33
CA GLU A 152 27.56 -12.36 6.12
C GLU A 152 27.39 -13.67 5.35
N GLU A 153 28.27 -14.64 5.57
CA GLU A 153 28.22 -15.96 4.94
C GLU A 153 26.89 -16.69 5.21
N GLY A 154 26.36 -16.55 6.42
CA GLY A 154 25.08 -17.13 6.84
C GLY A 154 23.85 -16.35 6.36
N PHE A 155 24.01 -15.33 5.50
CA PHE A 155 22.89 -14.52 5.03
C PHE A 155 21.83 -15.38 4.34
N GLN A 156 20.62 -15.33 4.90
CA GLN A 156 19.41 -15.91 4.32
C GLN A 156 18.31 -14.86 4.33
N ALA A 157 17.87 -14.43 3.15
CA ALA A 157 16.86 -13.38 3.03
C ALA A 157 15.56 -13.72 3.76
N LEU A 158 15.18 -14.99 3.82
CA LEU A 158 13.95 -15.43 4.48
C LEU A 158 14.00 -15.25 6.00
N ALA A 159 15.16 -15.47 6.63
CA ALA A 159 15.37 -15.26 8.07
C ALA A 159 15.39 -13.75 8.42
N GLU A 160 16.10 -12.95 7.63
CA GLU A 160 16.21 -11.49 7.83
C GLU A 160 14.89 -10.76 7.50
N ARG A 161 14.05 -11.31 6.62
CA ARG A 161 12.76 -10.72 6.25
C ARG A 161 11.73 -10.75 7.38
N ALA A 162 11.83 -11.65 8.35
CA ALA A 162 10.95 -11.63 9.54
C ALA A 162 11.11 -10.32 10.32
N HIS A 163 12.35 -9.89 10.58
CA HIS A 163 12.63 -8.61 11.24
C HIS A 163 12.24 -7.39 10.38
N LEU A 164 12.31 -7.51 9.05
CA LEU A 164 11.80 -6.47 8.14
C LEU A 164 10.27 -6.37 8.17
N ILE A 165 9.55 -7.48 8.33
CA ILE A 165 8.09 -7.47 8.53
C ILE A 165 7.77 -6.77 9.85
N GLU A 166 8.44 -7.14 10.95
CA GLU A 166 8.23 -6.51 12.26
C GLU A 166 8.50 -5.00 12.24
N GLY A 167 9.53 -4.56 11.52
CA GLY A 167 9.83 -3.14 11.34
C GLY A 167 8.74 -2.42 10.55
N ARG A 168 8.28 -3.00 9.43
CA ARG A 168 7.18 -2.47 8.63
C ARG A 168 5.86 -2.46 9.40
N GLN A 169 5.61 -3.47 10.23
CA GLN A 169 4.44 -3.55 11.08
C GLN A 169 4.43 -2.43 12.11
N ARG A 170 5.55 -2.21 12.79
CA ARG A 170 5.70 -1.09 13.72
C ARG A 170 5.49 0.27 13.06
N ASP A 171 6.05 0.48 11.86
CA ASP A 171 5.82 1.70 11.08
C ASP A 171 4.35 1.86 10.66
N TYR A 172 3.73 0.75 10.28
CA TYR A 172 2.33 0.71 9.90
C TYR A 172 1.43 1.02 11.11
N GLU A 173 1.63 0.40 12.26
CA GLU A 173 0.86 0.67 13.47
C GLU A 173 1.04 2.11 13.96
N ARG A 174 2.28 2.65 13.94
CA ARG A 174 2.57 4.03 14.36
C ARG A 174 1.74 5.07 13.63
N VAL A 175 1.44 4.84 12.34
CA VAL A 175 0.69 5.80 11.51
C VAL A 175 -0.81 5.47 11.47
N SER A 176 -1.27 4.43 12.19
CA SER A 176 -2.65 3.93 12.10
C SER A 176 -3.71 5.00 12.43
N GLU A 177 -3.54 5.75 13.51
CA GLU A 177 -4.46 6.85 13.87
C GLU A 177 -4.47 7.97 12.83
N SER A 178 -3.29 8.31 12.29
CA SER A 178 -3.16 9.31 11.22
C SER A 178 -3.84 8.84 9.93
N ARG A 179 -3.78 7.54 9.63
CA ARG A 179 -4.49 6.94 8.49
C ARG A 179 -5.99 6.95 8.70
N GLY A 180 -6.48 6.51 9.86
CA GLY A 180 -7.92 6.54 10.18
C GLY A 180 -8.50 7.94 10.03
N ASN A 181 -7.80 8.96 10.56
CA ASN A 181 -8.19 10.36 10.40
C ASN A 181 -8.16 10.83 8.93
N ARG A 182 -7.19 10.38 8.14
CA ARG A 182 -7.11 10.70 6.70
C ARG A 182 -8.25 10.05 5.91
N ASP A 183 -8.55 8.79 6.20
CA ASP A 183 -9.63 8.04 5.57
C ASP A 183 -10.97 8.68 5.91
N LEU A 184 -11.18 9.06 7.17
CA LEU A 184 -12.37 9.80 7.58
C LEU A 184 -12.52 11.11 6.80
N ARG A 185 -11.47 11.94 6.71
CA ARG A 185 -11.50 13.19 5.93
C ARG A 185 -11.77 12.96 4.44
N THR A 186 -11.16 11.93 3.86
CA THR A 186 -11.33 11.58 2.44
C THR A 186 -12.76 11.12 2.17
N TRP A 187 -13.30 10.29 3.07
CA TRP A 187 -14.65 9.79 2.98
C TRP A 187 -15.69 10.89 3.17
N THR A 188 -15.58 11.72 4.22
CA THR A 188 -16.52 12.82 4.50
C THR A 188 -16.57 13.81 3.34
N LYS A 189 -15.43 14.31 2.90
CA LYS A 189 -15.34 15.20 1.73
C LYS A 189 -15.90 14.55 0.46
N GLY A 190 -15.56 13.27 0.23
CA GLY A 190 -16.06 12.52 -0.91
C GLY A 190 -17.58 12.38 -0.89
N MET A 191 -18.17 12.16 0.29
CA MET A 191 -19.61 12.07 0.49
C MET A 191 -20.30 13.42 0.33
N GLU A 192 -19.71 14.52 0.81
CA GLU A 192 -20.22 15.88 0.61
C GLU A 192 -20.30 16.23 -0.88
N ILE A 193 -19.21 16.00 -1.63
CA ILE A 193 -19.15 16.25 -3.08
C ILE A 193 -20.20 15.40 -3.80
N LYS A 194 -20.30 14.10 -3.47
CA LYS A 194 -21.26 13.20 -4.10
C LYS A 194 -22.69 13.63 -3.75
N ARG A 195 -22.96 14.00 -2.50
CA ARG A 195 -24.27 14.50 -2.05
C ARG A 195 -24.65 15.77 -2.80
N ALA A 196 -23.78 16.76 -2.92
CA ALA A 196 -24.04 17.99 -3.66
C ALA A 196 -24.33 17.73 -5.13
N TYR A 197 -23.54 16.86 -5.79
CA TYR A 197 -23.77 16.42 -7.16
C TYR A 197 -25.15 15.76 -7.33
N HIS A 198 -25.50 14.82 -6.44
CA HIS A 198 -26.79 14.14 -6.50
C HIS A 198 -27.96 15.09 -6.17
N GLN A 199 -27.79 16.02 -5.23
CA GLN A 199 -28.82 17.01 -4.89
C GLN A 199 -29.12 17.93 -6.08
N GLY A 200 -28.11 18.38 -6.82
CA GLY A 200 -28.29 19.23 -7.99
C GLY A 200 -29.01 18.52 -9.16
N LEU A 201 -28.75 17.22 -9.36
CA LEU A 201 -29.33 16.46 -10.47
C LEU A 201 -30.68 15.80 -10.15
N TYR A 202 -30.84 15.32 -8.91
CA TYR A 202 -31.93 14.45 -8.49
C TYR A 202 -32.69 14.97 -7.26
N GLY A 203 -32.40 16.19 -6.78
CA GLY A 203 -33.01 16.73 -5.56
C GLY A 203 -34.52 17.01 -5.68
N ASP A 204 -35.05 17.05 -6.89
CA ASP A 204 -36.47 17.15 -7.21
C ASP A 204 -37.22 15.81 -7.09
N ILE A 205 -36.49 14.69 -6.97
CA ILE A 205 -37.10 13.37 -6.84
C ILE A 205 -37.68 13.20 -5.44
N LYS A 206 -39.00 13.05 -5.36
CA LYS A 206 -39.66 12.58 -4.14
C LYS A 206 -39.38 11.09 -3.97
N ALA A 207 -38.86 10.71 -2.80
CA ALA A 207 -38.83 9.30 -2.44
C ALA A 207 -40.27 8.77 -2.44
N PRO A 208 -40.56 7.62 -3.07
CA PRO A 208 -41.85 6.98 -2.91
C PRO A 208 -42.01 6.66 -1.43
N GLU A 209 -43.26 6.70 -0.96
CA GLU A 209 -43.63 6.16 0.35
C GLU A 209 -42.98 4.78 0.51
N PRO A 210 -42.35 4.50 1.66
CA PRO A 210 -41.74 3.20 1.89
C PRO A 210 -42.79 2.13 1.60
N PHE A 211 -42.39 1.10 0.85
CA PHE A 211 -43.29 -0.03 0.63
C PHE A 211 -43.69 -0.57 1.99
N ASN A 212 -44.98 -0.46 2.31
CA ASN A 212 -45.54 -0.97 3.54
C ASN A 212 -45.60 -2.50 3.37
N LEU A 213 -44.45 -3.14 3.52
CA LEU A 213 -44.29 -4.60 3.55
C LEU A 213 -44.88 -5.06 4.89
N GLY A 214 -46.21 -5.04 4.99
CA GLY A 214 -46.91 -5.63 6.11
C GLY A 214 -46.51 -7.08 6.19
N ILE A 215 -45.68 -7.43 7.16
CA ILE A 215 -45.36 -8.81 7.47
C ILE A 215 -46.68 -9.44 7.96
N LEU A 216 -47.31 -10.26 7.11
CA LEU A 216 -48.47 -11.05 7.48
C LEU A 216 -48.05 -12.14 8.47
N LEU A 217 -47.99 -11.79 9.75
CA LEU A 217 -48.01 -12.75 10.84
C LEU A 217 -49.48 -12.96 11.24
N ASN A 218 -50.02 -14.14 10.89
CA ASN A 218 -51.29 -14.66 11.40
C ASN A 218 -52.52 -13.73 11.19
N ASN A 219 -52.77 -13.28 9.96
CA ASN A 219 -54.03 -12.65 9.54
C ASN A 219 -54.54 -11.48 10.40
N LYS A 220 -53.65 -10.71 11.05
CA LYS A 220 -54.01 -9.45 11.70
C LYS A 220 -53.00 -8.36 11.35
N ILE A 221 -53.50 -7.28 10.77
CA ILE A 221 -52.71 -6.08 10.45
C ILE A 221 -52.46 -5.34 11.77
N LYS A 222 -51.20 -5.24 12.19
CA LYS A 222 -50.77 -4.22 13.17
C LYS A 222 -49.97 -3.17 12.43
N THR A 223 -50.49 -1.95 12.39
CA THR A 223 -49.77 -0.74 11.96
C THR A 223 -49.02 -0.17 13.14
N GLU A 224 -47.79 -0.62 13.37
CA GLU A 224 -46.85 0.07 14.25
C GLU A 224 -45.52 0.21 13.49
N ILE A 225 -45.34 1.38 12.89
CA ILE A 225 -44.01 1.90 12.56
C ILE A 225 -43.94 3.22 13.30
N GLU A 226 -43.54 3.16 14.57
CA GLU A 226 -43.09 4.37 15.26
C GLU A 226 -41.79 4.84 14.60
N ASP A 227 -41.74 6.16 14.35
CA ASP A 227 -40.65 6.90 13.73
C ASP A 227 -39.27 6.57 14.32
N SER A 228 -38.59 5.56 13.76
CA SER A 228 -37.14 5.42 13.93
C SER A 228 -36.45 6.42 13.01
N THR A 229 -36.54 7.70 13.38
CA THR A 229 -35.53 8.67 12.97
C THR A 229 -34.18 8.13 13.43
N LEU A 230 -33.43 7.56 12.49
CA LEU A 230 -32.03 7.19 12.68
C LEU A 230 -31.28 8.47 13.06
N ARG A 231 -31.15 8.69 14.37
CA ARG A 231 -30.25 9.70 14.92
C ARG A 231 -28.86 9.33 14.44
N CYS A 232 -28.33 10.14 13.53
CA CYS A 232 -26.90 10.26 13.32
C CYS A 232 -26.31 10.80 14.64
N SER A 233 -26.00 9.90 15.56
CA SER A 233 -25.34 10.26 16.82
C SER A 233 -23.85 10.44 16.52
N THR A 234 -23.47 11.68 16.26
CA THR A 234 -22.13 12.19 16.52
C THR A 234 -21.83 12.00 18.01
N SER A 235 -21.21 10.89 18.38
CA SER A 235 -20.47 10.80 19.64
C SER A 235 -18.99 10.66 19.32
N LEU A 236 -18.31 11.80 19.19
CA LEU A 236 -16.92 11.89 19.63
C LEU A 236 -16.93 11.63 21.14
N ARG A 237 -16.25 10.58 21.58
CA ARG A 237 -15.84 10.48 22.98
C ARG A 237 -14.38 10.96 23.11
N PRO A 238 -14.04 11.65 24.21
CA PRO A 238 -12.70 12.17 24.47
C PRO A 238 -11.67 11.06 24.67
#